data_AF-A0A377D208-F1
#
_entry.id   AF-A0A377D208-F1
#
_cell.length_a   1.000
_cell.length_b   1.000
_cell.length_c   1.000
_cell.angle_alpha   90.00
_cell.angle_beta   90.00
_cell.angle_gamma   90.00
#
_symmetry.space_group_name_H-M   'P 1'
#
loop_
_entity.id
_entity.type
_entity.pdbx_description
1 polymer ?
#
loop_
_entity_poly.entity_id
_entity_poly.type
_entity_poly.pdbx_seq_one_letter_code
_entity_poly.pdbx_strand_id
1 'polypeptide(L)' 'MTSVCFLVAEVNGEVVGTVMGGYDGHRGSAYYLGVHPEFRGRGIAMRCLIGWRKS' A
#
# COMPACT_ATOMS: atom_id res chain seq x y z
N MET A 1 -20.21 6.21 -6.01
CA MET A 1 -19.92 4.85 -5.49
C MET A 1 -18.42 4.79 -5.29
N THR A 2 -17.93 4.68 -4.05
CA THR A 2 -16.49 4.69 -3.76
C THR A 2 -15.93 3.30 -4.02
N SER A 3 -14.98 3.17 -4.95
CA SER A 3 -14.23 1.93 -5.15
C SER A 3 -13.18 1.81 -4.05
N VAL A 4 -13.10 0.67 -3.38
CA VAL A 4 -12.08 0.40 -2.36
C VAL A 4 -10.97 -0.45 -2.95
N CYS A 5 -9.73 -0.19 -2.52
CA CYS A 5 -8.54 -0.92 -2.98
C CYS A 5 -7.59 -1.19 -1.82
N PHE A 6 -6.88 -2.32 -1.91
CA PHE A 6 -5.82 -2.70 -0.99
C PHE A 6 -4.59 -3.13 -1.78
N LEU A 7 -3.42 -2.63 -1.38
CA LEU A 7 -2.13 -3.10 -1.89
C LEU A 7 -1.32 -3.65 -0.74
N VAL A 8 -0.63 -4.77 -0.99
CA VAL A 8 0.25 -5.42 -0.03
C VAL A 8 1.68 -5.44 -0.57
N ALA A 9 2.62 -5.14 0.31
CA ALA A 9 4.04 -5.36 0.06
C ALA A 9 4.46 -6.68 0.69
N GLU A 10 5.11 -7.50 -0.13
CA GLU A 10 5.57 -8.82 0.23
C GLU A 10 7.09 -8.90 0.02
N VAL A 11 7.81 -9.44 0.99
CA VAL A 11 9.24 -9.72 0.91
C VAL A 11 9.44 -11.19 1.26
N ASN A 12 10.02 -11.98 0.35
CA ASN A 12 10.30 -13.41 0.55
C ASN A 12 9.08 -14.25 0.99
N GLY A 13 7.87 -13.98 0.48
CA GLY A 13 6.66 -14.69 0.91
C GLY A 13 5.93 -14.05 2.08
N GLU A 14 6.53 -13.07 2.76
CA GLU A 14 5.98 -12.47 3.97
C GLU A 14 5.39 -11.09 3.70
N VAL A 15 4.18 -10.83 4.21
CA VAL A 15 3.54 -9.51 4.10
C VAL A 15 4.18 -8.54 5.09
N VAL A 16 4.94 -7.59 4.56
CA VAL A 16 5.70 -6.61 5.36
C VAL A 16 5.09 -5.20 5.34
N GLY A 17 4.07 -4.97 4.52
CA GLY A 17 3.35 -3.70 4.51
C GLY A 17 2.03 -3.75 3.75
N THR A 18 1.16 -2.78 4.02
CA THR A 18 -0.15 -2.66 3.38
C THR A 18 -0.59 -1.20 3.28
N VAL A 19 -1.36 -0.90 2.24
CA VAL A 19 -2.15 0.34 2.14
C VAL A 19 -3.59 0.05 1.74
N MET A 20 -4.54 0.63 2.47
CA MET A 20 -5.96 0.68 2.08
C MET A 20 -6.25 2.06 1.52
N GLY A 21 -6.89 2.11 0.35
CA GLY A 21 -7.32 3.35 -0.28
C GLY A 21 -8.73 3.28 -0.86
N GLY A 22 -9.27 4.44 -1.18
CA GLY A 22 -10.56 4.59 -1.85
C GLY A 22 -10.47 5.55 -3.02
N TYR A 23 -11.31 5.35 -4.03
CA TYR A 23 -11.44 6.21 -5.19
C TYR A 23 -12.92 6.55 -5.40
N ASP A 24 -13.25 7.84 -5.39
CA ASP A 24 -14.62 8.33 -5.52
C ASP A 24 -15.00 8.74 -6.95
N GLY A 25 -14.11 8.58 -7.93
CA GLY A 25 -14.28 9.03 -9.31
C GLY A 25 -13.53 10.32 -9.64
N HIS A 26 -13.04 11.05 -8.63
CA HIS A 26 -12.27 12.28 -8.81
C HIS A 26 -10.94 12.27 -8.06
N ARG A 27 -10.89 11.66 -6.87
CA ARG A 27 -9.72 11.65 -5.99
C ARG A 27 -9.48 10.25 -5.41
N GLY A 28 -8.21 9.86 -5.36
CA GLY A 28 -7.73 8.73 -4.57
C GLY A 28 -7.38 9.19 -3.15
N SER A 29 -7.80 8.45 -2.14
CA SER A 29 -7.44 8.66 -0.73
C SER A 29 -6.80 7.41 -0.16
N ALA A 30 -5.80 7.57 0.71
CA ALA A 30 -5.22 6.48 1.51
C ALA A 30 -5.70 6.59 2.96
N TYR A 31 -6.22 5.50 3.52
CA TYR A 31 -6.84 5.46 4.85
C TYR A 31 -5.93 4.78 5.89
N TYR A 32 -5.36 3.63 5.54
CA TYR A 32 -4.51 2.87 6.46
C TYR A 32 -3.22 2.52 5.76
N LEU A 33 -2.09 2.84 6.37
CA LEU A 33 -0.74 2.55 5.86
C LEU A 33 0.08 1.94 6.99
N GLY A 34 0.48 0.68 6.82
CA GLY A 34 1.24 -0.06 7.81
C GLY A 34 2.48 -0.67 7.20
N VAL A 35 3.61 -0.60 7.91
CA VAL A 35 4.84 -1.32 7.58
C VAL A 35 5.36 -1.99 8.84
N HIS A 36 5.73 -3.26 8.71
CA HIS A 36 6.33 -4.03 9.78
C HIS A 36 7.54 -3.28 10.37
N PRO A 37 7.69 -3.17 11.71
CA PRO A 37 8.70 -2.31 12.34
C PRO A 37 10.12 -2.53 11.82
N GLU A 38 10.52 -3.79 11.60
CA GLU A 38 11.85 -4.17 11.11
C GLU A 38 12.14 -3.76 9.65
N PHE A 39 11.09 -3.43 8.91
CA PHE A 39 11.14 -3.07 7.49
C PHE A 39 10.90 -1.56 7.26
N ARG A 40 10.77 -0.77 8.33
CA ARG A 40 10.66 0.69 8.25
C ARG A 40 11.95 1.33 7.72
N GLY A 41 11.84 2.54 7.18
CA GLY A 41 12.96 3.26 6.57
C GLY A 41 13.40 2.72 5.20
N ARG A 42 12.78 1.65 4.69
CA ARG A 42 13.13 1.02 3.40
C ARG A 42 12.26 1.49 2.22
N GLY A 43 11.44 2.51 2.40
CA GLY A 43 10.56 3.06 1.36
C GLY A 43 9.33 2.19 0.99
N ILE A 44 9.06 1.10 1.72
CA ILE A 44 7.94 0.17 1.45
C ILE A 44 6.58 0.87 1.45
N ALA A 45 6.37 1.78 2.40
CA ALA A 45 5.13 2.54 2.50
C ALA A 45 4.89 3.43 1.26
N MET A 46 5.93 4.12 0.80
CA MET A 46 5.91 4.95 -0.41
C MET A 46 5.63 4.08 -1.65
N ARG A 47 6.26 2.90 -1.71
CA ARG A 47 6.10 1.93 -2.81
C ARG A 47 4.67 1.40 -2.90
N CYS A 48 4.01 1.19 -1.76
CA CYS A 48 2.59 0.85 -1.70
C CYS A 48 1.72 2.00 -2.22
N LEU A 49 2.03 3.23 -1.84
CA LEU A 49 1.22 4.40 -2.20
C LEU A 49 1.27 4.73 -3.70
N ILE A 50 2.42 4.58 -4.35
CA ILE A 50 2.57 4.89 -5.78
C ILE A 50 2.14 3.75 -6.71
N GLY A 51 1.77 2.59 -6.17
CA GLY A 51 1.41 1.40 -6.93
C GLY A 51 2.62 0.79 -7.64
N TRP A 52 3.29 -0.17 -6.99
CA TRP A 52 4.36 -0.92 -7.65
C TRP A 52 3.81 -2.14 -8.39
N ARG A 53 4.13 -2.24 -9.68
CA ARG A 53 3.82 -3.40 -10.51
C ARG A 53 4.95 -4.42 -10.37
N LYS A 54 4.65 -5.67 -9.94
CA LYS A 54 5.61 -6.78 -10.13
C LYS A 54 5.81 -6.91 -11.66
N SER A 55 7.07 -6.84 -12.09
CA SER A 55 7.46 -7.09 -13.49
C SER A 55 7.18 -8.53 -13.88
#